data_AF-A0A1A8VS28-F1
#
_entry.id   AF-A0A1A8VS28-F1
#
_cell.length_a   1.000
_cell.length_b   1.000
_cell.length_c   1.000
_cell.angle_alpha   90.00
_cell.angle_beta   90.00
_cell.angle_gamma   90.00
#
_symmetry.space_group_name_H-M   'P 1'
#
loop_
_entity.id
_entity.type
_entity.pdbx_description
1 polymer ?
#
loop_
_entity_poly.entity_id
_entity_poly.type
_entity_poly.pdbx_seq_one_letter_code
_entity_poly.pdbx_strand_id
1 'polypeptide(L)'
;MAQNPWYVKKSKALRTNKLEKIINKFNEEYYHLMYIPKFKSIRSTLLGIFDNSDLIIEKKTFNIVSISCIAQIPPQSLNNAKDGISIYLSKFMLKVNHDVEGFSLCFTDIKLKEKEPKIISGDSSVMFLKISFKLLNLVLKENSRISKIGT
;
A
#
# COMPACT_ATOMS: atom_id res chain seq x y z
N MET A 1 14.93 -6.34 6.26
CA MET A 1 13.72 -7.17 6.49
C MET A 1 13.17 -7.58 5.14
N ALA A 2 13.05 -8.87 4.88
CA ALA A 2 12.51 -9.39 3.62
C ALA A 2 10.98 -9.19 3.56
N GLN A 3 10.45 -8.99 2.35
CA GLN A 3 9.01 -9.00 2.10
C GLN A 3 8.53 -10.46 2.10
N ASN A 4 7.54 -10.79 2.93
CA ASN A 4 6.80 -12.04 2.74
C ASN A 4 5.94 -11.95 1.47
N PRO A 5 5.78 -13.04 0.70
CA PRO A 5 4.99 -13.03 -0.54
C PRO A 5 3.58 -12.46 -0.35
N TRP A 6 3.16 -11.60 -1.27
CA TRP A 6 1.81 -11.06 -1.30
C TRP A 6 0.92 -11.86 -2.23
N TYR A 7 -0.16 -12.41 -1.67
CA TYR A 7 -1.16 -13.12 -2.45
C TYR A 7 -2.24 -12.16 -2.97
N VAL A 8 -2.25 -11.96 -4.29
CA VAL A 8 -3.27 -11.14 -4.98
C VAL A 8 -4.59 -11.89 -5.04
N LYS A 9 -5.60 -11.39 -4.33
CA LYS A 9 -6.97 -11.96 -4.34
C LYS A 9 -7.82 -11.43 -5.49
N LYS A 10 -7.63 -10.15 -5.83
CA LYS A 10 -8.42 -9.45 -6.84
C LYS A 10 -7.68 -8.20 -7.29
N SER A 11 -7.69 -7.91 -8.58
CA SER A 11 -7.23 -6.63 -9.14
C SER A 11 -8.37 -5.95 -9.87
N LYS A 12 -8.46 -4.62 -9.78
CA LYS A 12 -9.46 -3.82 -10.48
C LYS A 12 -8.90 -2.46 -10.88
N ALA A 13 -8.98 -2.16 -12.18
CA ALA A 13 -8.69 -0.83 -12.72
C ALA A 13 -9.57 0.25 -12.09
N LEU A 14 -8.94 1.39 -11.80
CA LEU A 14 -9.56 2.53 -11.17
C LEU A 14 -9.96 3.59 -12.19
N ARG A 15 -11.15 4.15 -11.97
CA ARG A 15 -11.54 5.43 -12.57
C ARG A 15 -11.04 6.56 -11.66
N THR A 16 -10.79 7.74 -12.20
CA THR A 16 -10.24 8.91 -11.49
C THR A 16 -11.02 9.25 -10.21
N ASN A 17 -12.35 9.26 -10.25
CA ASN A 17 -13.19 9.52 -9.06
C ASN A 17 -13.04 8.50 -7.92
N LYS A 18 -12.48 7.32 -8.18
CA LYS A 18 -12.16 6.32 -7.16
C LYS A 18 -10.74 6.47 -6.63
N LEU A 19 -9.84 7.11 -7.38
CA LEU A 19 -8.50 7.45 -6.93
C LEU A 19 -8.57 8.41 -5.75
N GLU A 20 -9.33 9.50 -5.89
CA GLU A 20 -9.57 10.49 -4.82
C GLU A 20 -10.08 9.83 -3.53
N LYS A 21 -11.09 8.94 -3.64
CA LYS A 21 -11.66 8.24 -2.49
C LYS A 21 -10.64 7.39 -1.74
N ILE A 22 -9.68 6.78 -2.44
CA ILE A 22 -8.63 5.98 -1.79
C ILE A 22 -7.60 6.89 -1.13
N ILE A 23 -7.24 7.99 -1.77
CA ILE A 23 -6.28 8.97 -1.23
C ILE A 23 -6.84 9.60 0.03
N ASN A 24 -8.09 10.06 0.01
CA ASN A 24 -8.76 10.62 1.18
C ASN A 24 -8.85 9.59 2.31
N LYS A 25 -9.21 8.35 1.98
CA LYS A 25 -9.24 7.26 2.95
C LYS A 25 -7.87 6.98 3.56
N PHE A 26 -6.78 6.98 2.78
CA PHE A 26 -5.42 6.86 3.31
C PHE A 26 -5.09 8.01 4.27
N ASN A 27 -5.43 9.24 3.89
CA ASN A 27 -5.18 10.41 4.73
C ASN A 27 -5.93 10.34 6.05
N GLU A 28 -7.21 9.93 6.02
CA GLU A 28 -8.04 9.75 7.21
C GLU A 28 -7.53 8.60 8.10
N GLU A 29 -7.27 7.42 7.51
CA GLU A 29 -6.85 6.22 8.26
C GLU A 29 -5.49 6.39 8.95
N TYR A 30 -4.58 7.19 8.37
CA TYR A 30 -3.19 7.27 8.83
C TYR A 30 -2.74 8.68 9.19
N TYR A 31 -3.68 9.62 9.41
CA TYR A 31 -3.36 10.98 9.83
C TYR A 31 -2.48 11.01 11.09
N HIS A 32 -2.79 10.15 12.07
CA HIS A 32 -2.05 10.03 13.32
C HIS A 32 -0.62 9.48 13.14
N LEU A 33 -0.30 8.85 12.01
CA LEU A 33 1.04 8.37 11.69
C LEU A 33 1.85 9.36 10.85
N MET A 34 1.31 10.53 10.50
CA MET A 34 1.99 11.52 9.67
C MET A 34 3.21 12.14 10.35
N TYR A 35 3.43 11.97 11.66
CA TYR A 35 4.70 12.35 12.27
C TYR A 35 5.87 11.48 11.73
N ILE A 36 5.59 10.26 11.25
CA ILE A 36 6.58 9.37 10.64
C ILE A 36 6.89 9.84 9.21
N PRO A 37 8.16 10.11 8.86
CA PRO A 37 8.53 10.64 7.54
C PRO A 37 8.03 9.80 6.37
N LYS A 38 8.01 8.47 6.50
CA LYS A 38 7.54 7.60 5.42
C LYS A 38 6.07 7.83 5.06
N PHE A 39 5.19 8.08 6.04
CA PHE A 39 3.78 8.38 5.80
C PHE A 39 3.59 9.76 5.16
N LYS A 40 4.37 10.77 5.59
CA LYS A 40 4.44 12.07 4.91
C LYS A 40 4.83 11.93 3.44
N SER A 41 5.89 11.18 3.13
CA SER A 41 6.33 10.97 1.74
C SER A 41 5.25 10.30 0.88
N ILE A 42 4.57 9.28 1.43
CA ILE A 42 3.45 8.63 0.74
C ILE A 42 2.34 9.66 0.45
N ARG A 43 1.91 10.41 1.47
CA ARG A 43 0.88 11.44 1.31
C ARG A 43 1.27 12.50 0.27
N SER A 44 2.47 13.05 0.35
CA SER A 44 2.96 14.04 -0.63
C SER A 44 2.97 13.48 -2.05
N THR A 45 3.37 12.21 -2.22
CA THR A 45 3.35 11.56 -3.53
C THR A 45 1.91 11.38 -4.04
N LEU A 46 0.98 10.96 -3.18
CA LEU A 46 -0.43 10.80 -3.55
C LEU A 46 -1.07 12.13 -3.95
N LEU A 47 -0.80 13.22 -3.23
CA LEU A 47 -1.28 14.55 -3.58
C LEU A 47 -0.72 14.99 -4.93
N GLY A 48 0.59 14.84 -5.17
CA GLY A 48 1.19 15.13 -6.47
C GLY A 48 0.57 14.31 -7.60
N ILE A 49 0.26 13.03 -7.37
CA ILE A 49 -0.45 12.18 -8.35
C ILE A 49 -1.88 12.69 -8.61
N PHE A 50 -2.59 13.09 -7.56
CA PHE A 50 -3.96 13.57 -7.67
C PHE A 50 -4.04 14.89 -8.43
N ASP A 51 -3.18 15.85 -8.09
CA ASP A 51 -3.09 17.16 -8.73
C ASP A 51 -2.73 17.05 -10.22
N ASN A 52 -2.02 15.98 -10.60
CA ASN A 52 -1.65 15.69 -11.98
C ASN A 52 -2.51 14.59 -12.62
N SER A 53 -3.61 14.15 -11.98
CA SER A 53 -4.35 12.97 -12.41
C SER A 53 -5.07 13.16 -13.75
N ASP A 54 -5.38 14.41 -14.12
CA ASP A 54 -5.93 14.76 -15.43
C ASP A 54 -4.93 14.54 -16.58
N LEU A 55 -3.62 14.50 -16.28
CA LEU A 55 -2.57 14.14 -17.25
C LEU A 55 -2.50 12.64 -17.52
N ILE A 56 -3.21 11.83 -16.72
CA ILE A 56 -3.15 10.37 -16.79
C ILE A 56 -4.24 9.88 -17.75
N ILE A 57 -3.85 9.85 -19.02
CA ILE A 57 -4.75 9.58 -20.16
C ILE A 57 -5.32 8.16 -20.13
N GLU A 58 -4.60 7.19 -19.54
CA GLU A 58 -5.00 5.79 -19.59
C GLU A 58 -5.78 5.33 -18.34
N LYS A 59 -7.05 4.94 -18.56
CA LYS A 59 -7.99 4.45 -17.51
C LYS A 59 -7.54 3.17 -16.78
N LYS A 60 -6.41 2.57 -17.15
CA LYS A 60 -5.87 1.33 -16.58
C LYS A 60 -4.56 1.52 -15.81
N THR A 61 -4.08 2.76 -15.68
CA THR A 61 -2.82 3.09 -15.03
C THR A 61 -2.84 2.86 -13.52
N PHE A 62 -4.00 3.02 -12.87
CA PHE A 62 -4.17 2.72 -11.44
C PHE A 62 -5.04 1.50 -11.23
N ASN A 63 -4.61 0.63 -10.33
CA ASN A 63 -5.36 -0.53 -9.88
C ASN A 63 -5.55 -0.50 -8.36
N ILE A 64 -6.71 -0.93 -7.89
CA ILE A 64 -6.81 -1.47 -6.53
C ILE A 64 -6.56 -2.96 -6.60
N VAL A 65 -5.61 -3.41 -5.80
CA VAL A 65 -5.32 -4.83 -5.61
C VAL A 65 -5.69 -5.22 -4.18
N SER A 66 -6.55 -6.22 -4.02
CA SER A 66 -6.82 -6.82 -2.72
C SER A 66 -5.73 -7.84 -2.41
N ILE A 67 -4.96 -7.61 -1.36
CA ILE A 67 -3.82 -8.43 -0.97
C ILE A 67 -4.16 -9.24 0.29
N SER A 68 -3.62 -10.45 0.38
CA SER A 68 -3.46 -11.19 1.62
C SER A 68 -1.99 -11.56 1.79
N CYS A 69 -1.42 -11.32 2.97
CA CYS A 69 -0.05 -11.71 3.24
C CYS A 69 0.15 -11.98 4.74
N ILE A 70 1.37 -12.37 5.09
CA ILE A 70 1.83 -12.47 6.47
C ILE A 70 2.69 -11.23 6.74
N ALA A 71 2.27 -10.40 7.69
CA ALA A 71 3.07 -9.29 8.19
C ALA A 71 4.05 -9.77 9.27
N GLN A 72 5.28 -9.24 9.22
CA GLN A 72 6.28 -9.44 10.26
C GLN A 72 6.40 -8.14 11.07
N ILE A 73 5.95 -8.16 12.32
CA ILE A 73 5.99 -7.00 13.22
C ILE A 73 6.72 -7.36 14.51
N PRO A 74 7.38 -6.40 15.17
CA PRO A 74 8.04 -6.68 16.43
C PRO A 74 7.02 -6.87 17.57
N PRO A 75 7.31 -7.68 18.61
CA PRO A 75 6.41 -7.96 19.73
C PRO A 75 5.86 -6.72 20.43
N GLN A 76 6.67 -5.67 20.58
CA GLN A 76 6.22 -4.42 21.22
C GLN A 76 5.04 -3.75 20.49
N SER A 77 4.78 -4.12 19.23
CA SER A 77 3.62 -3.65 18.49
C SER A 77 2.33 -4.39 18.84
N LEU A 78 2.30 -5.37 19.74
CA LEU A 78 1.09 -6.13 20.08
C LEU A 78 -0.07 -5.24 20.55
N ASN A 79 0.23 -4.32 21.47
CA ASN A 79 -0.75 -3.39 22.05
C ASN A 79 -1.34 -2.44 21.00
N ASN A 80 -0.67 -2.27 19.86
CA ASN A 80 -1.15 -1.49 18.72
C ASN A 80 -0.78 -2.17 17.40
N ALA A 81 -1.31 -3.38 17.21
CA ALA A 81 -0.95 -4.22 16.07
C ALA A 81 -1.24 -3.55 14.72
N LYS A 82 -2.33 -2.76 14.64
CA LYS A 82 -2.69 -2.02 13.43
C LYS A 82 -1.60 -1.03 13.01
N ASP A 83 -1.07 -0.22 13.93
CA ASP A 83 -0.01 0.72 13.60
C ASP A 83 1.31 0.01 13.30
N GLY A 84 1.63 -1.07 14.05
CA GLY A 84 2.77 -1.93 13.74
C GLY A 84 2.71 -2.50 12.31
N ILE A 85 1.54 -3.00 11.91
CA ILE A 85 1.28 -3.48 10.54
C ILE A 85 1.39 -2.35 9.53
N SER A 86 0.84 -1.17 9.84
CA SER A 86 0.88 -0.01 8.95
C SER A 86 2.32 0.44 8.71
N ILE A 87 3.14 0.49 9.76
CA ILE A 87 4.57 0.78 9.68
C ILE A 87 5.29 -0.29 8.86
N TYR A 88 4.99 -1.57 9.08
CA TYR A 88 5.53 -2.66 8.27
C TYR A 88 5.19 -2.50 6.78
N LEU A 89 3.91 -2.28 6.44
CA LEU A 89 3.46 -2.13 5.06
C LEU A 89 4.05 -0.88 4.39
N SER A 90 4.24 0.21 5.14
CA SER A 90 4.83 1.46 4.62
C SER A 90 6.21 1.26 3.99
N LYS A 91 6.97 0.26 4.44
CA LYS A 91 8.33 -0.05 3.93
C LYS A 91 8.31 -0.50 2.47
N PHE A 92 7.17 -1.02 1.99
CA PHE A 92 6.97 -1.51 0.62
C PHE A 92 6.26 -0.48 -0.28
N MET A 93 5.89 0.69 0.27
CA MET A 93 5.28 1.76 -0.52
C MET A 93 6.33 2.63 -1.20
N LEU A 94 5.92 3.25 -2.30
CA LEU A 94 6.75 4.03 -3.21
C LEU A 94 7.90 3.21 -3.80
N LYS A 95 7.62 1.95 -4.14
CA LYS A 95 8.58 1.01 -4.71
C LYS A 95 7.89 0.10 -5.72
N VAL A 96 8.68 -0.42 -6.66
CA VAL A 96 8.26 -1.53 -7.53
C VAL A 96 8.03 -2.77 -6.67
N ASN A 97 6.95 -3.47 -6.95
CA ASN A 97 6.58 -4.71 -6.29
C ASN A 97 6.15 -5.73 -7.34
N HIS A 98 6.95 -6.80 -7.45
CA HIS A 98 6.78 -7.83 -8.47
C HIS A 98 5.54 -8.72 -8.22
N ASP A 99 5.12 -8.90 -6.96
CA ASP A 99 3.91 -9.68 -6.62
C ASP A 99 2.62 -9.06 -7.19
N VAL A 100 2.66 -7.76 -7.52
CA VAL A 100 1.53 -6.99 -8.05
C VAL A 100 1.83 -6.37 -9.41
N GLU A 101 2.96 -6.72 -10.03
CA GLU A 101 3.40 -6.24 -11.35
C GLU A 101 3.27 -4.71 -11.51
N GLY A 102 3.69 -3.95 -10.50
CA GLY A 102 3.56 -2.50 -10.54
C GLY A 102 4.26 -1.76 -9.41
N PHE A 103 4.03 -0.46 -9.35
CA PHE A 103 4.56 0.42 -8.33
C PHE A 103 3.53 0.66 -7.22
N SER A 104 3.85 0.17 -6.02
CA SER A 104 2.98 0.28 -4.84
C SER A 104 2.93 1.71 -4.33
N LEU A 105 1.76 2.35 -4.33
CA LEU A 105 1.61 3.75 -3.91
C LEU A 105 1.20 3.88 -2.44
N CYS A 106 0.07 3.29 -2.09
CA CYS A 106 -0.45 3.31 -0.71
C CYS A 106 -1.34 2.09 -0.43
N PHE A 107 -1.73 1.92 0.83
CA PHE A 107 -2.61 0.84 1.26
C PHE A 107 -3.73 1.38 2.16
N THR A 108 -4.87 0.70 2.18
CA THR A 108 -6.01 1.01 3.06
C THR A 108 -6.70 -0.27 3.51
N ASP A 109 -7.70 -0.18 4.39
CA ASP A 109 -8.57 -1.32 4.73
C ASP A 109 -7.80 -2.52 5.34
N ILE A 110 -6.81 -2.28 6.20
CA ILE A 110 -6.09 -3.37 6.89
C ILE A 110 -7.07 -4.16 7.77
N LYS A 111 -7.09 -5.48 7.56
CA LYS A 111 -7.86 -6.43 8.36
C LYS A 111 -6.97 -7.57 8.83
N LEU A 112 -6.97 -7.81 10.14
CA LEU A 112 -6.42 -9.02 10.73
C LEU A 112 -7.26 -10.23 10.30
N LYS A 113 -6.61 -11.34 9.96
CA LYS A 113 -7.26 -12.61 9.57
C LYS A 113 -7.17 -13.68 10.65
N GLU A 114 -6.44 -13.41 11.71
CA GLU A 114 -6.30 -14.28 12.87
C GLU A 114 -6.39 -13.44 14.15
N LYS A 115 -6.80 -14.10 15.24
CA LYS A 115 -6.96 -13.47 16.56
C LYS A 115 -5.62 -13.33 17.28
N GLU A 116 -4.69 -14.25 17.04
CA GLU A 116 -3.41 -14.32 17.76
C GLU A 116 -2.23 -14.35 16.78
N PRO A 117 -1.16 -13.59 17.05
CA PRO A 117 0.08 -13.67 16.29
C PRO A 117 0.78 -15.00 16.51
N LYS A 118 1.47 -15.46 15.47
CA LYS A 118 2.36 -16.61 15.55
C LYS A 118 3.78 -16.13 15.87
N ILE A 119 4.41 -16.75 16.86
CA ILE A 119 5.83 -16.58 17.17
C ILE A 119 6.53 -17.86 16.74
N ILE A 120 7.64 -17.74 16.00
CA ILE A 120 8.43 -18.92 15.62
C ILE A 120 9.23 -19.34 16.86
N SER A 121 9.18 -20.63 17.18
CA SER A 121 9.92 -21.19 18.32
C SER A 121 11.41 -20.83 18.22
N GLY A 122 11.92 -20.11 19.23
CA GLY A 122 13.33 -19.71 19.32
C GLY A 122 13.64 -18.27 18.89
N ASP A 123 12.73 -17.55 18.25
CA ASP A 123 12.89 -16.13 17.92
C ASP A 123 11.68 -15.32 18.37
N SER A 124 11.78 -14.73 19.57
CA SER A 124 10.78 -13.84 20.12
C SER A 124 10.93 -12.40 19.64
N SER A 125 11.81 -12.09 18.69
CA SER A 125 12.03 -10.72 18.20
C SER A 125 11.04 -10.30 17.11
N VAL A 126 10.33 -11.26 16.51
CA VAL A 126 9.36 -11.04 15.44
C VAL A 126 8.10 -11.88 15.65
N MET A 127 6.95 -11.26 15.37
CA MET A 127 5.65 -11.90 15.31
C MET A 127 5.12 -11.89 13.88
N PHE A 128 4.38 -12.94 13.54
CA PHE A 128 3.78 -13.14 12.24
C PHE A 128 2.27 -12.99 12.35
N LEU A 129 1.69 -12.12 11.53
CA LEU A 129 0.25 -11.86 11.50
C LEU A 129 -0.30 -12.00 10.09
N LYS A 130 -1.28 -12.88 9.90
CA LYS A 130 -2.04 -12.98 8.65
C LYS A 130 -2.96 -11.76 8.52
N ILE A 131 -2.78 -11.02 7.43
CA ILE A 131 -3.53 -9.81 7.14
C ILE A 131 -4.14 -9.84 5.74
N SER A 132 -5.10 -8.94 5.53
CA SER A 132 -5.49 -8.49 4.20
C SER A 132 -5.62 -6.98 4.16
N PHE A 133 -5.36 -6.37 3.00
CA PHE A 133 -5.50 -4.94 2.80
C PHE A 133 -5.80 -4.66 1.32
N LYS A 134 -6.17 -3.42 1.01
CA LYS A 134 -6.25 -2.92 -0.36
C LYS A 134 -5.01 -2.10 -0.68
N LEU A 135 -4.38 -2.38 -1.79
CA LEU A 135 -3.22 -1.68 -2.32
C LEU A 135 -3.65 -0.81 -3.50
N LEU A 136 -3.31 0.47 -3.48
CA LEU A 136 -3.29 1.30 -4.68
C LEU A 136 -1.97 1.05 -5.39
N ASN A 137 -2.05 0.51 -6.60
CA ASN A 137 -0.91 0.16 -7.43
C ASN A 137 -0.94 0.98 -8.72
N LEU A 138 0.21 1.50 -9.13
CA LEU A 138 0.44 2.11 -10.43
C LEU A 138 1.00 1.04 -11.36
N VAL A 139 0.27 0.71 -12.41
CA VAL A 139 0.69 -0.25 -13.44
C VAL A 139 0.93 0.51 -14.74
N LEU A 140 2.19 0.54 -15.17
CA LEU A 140 2.54 1.03 -16.49
C LEU A 140 2.45 -0.14 -17.47
N LYS A 141 1.60 -0.03 -18.50
CA LYS A 141 1.62 -0.98 -19.59
C LYS A 141 2.75 -0.64 -20.56
N GLU A 142 3.41 -1.68 -21.07
CA GLU A 142 4.32 -1.55 -22.21
C GLU A 142 3.61 -0.78 -23.35
N ASN A 143 4.33 0.16 -23.97
CA ASN A 143 3.89 1.03 -25.07
C ASN A 143 2.90 2.16 -24.73
N SER A 144 2.72 2.52 -23.46
CA SER A 144 1.99 3.74 -23.10
C SER A 144 2.83 5.00 -23.40
N ARG A 145 2.43 5.78 -24.41
CA ARG A 145 3.05 7.08 -24.73
C ARG A 145 2.61 8.11 -23.69
N ILE A 146 3.54 8.62 -22.89
CA ILE A 146 3.32 9.84 -22.12
C ILE A 146 3.31 10.99 -23.14
N SER A 147 2.14 11.59 -23.40
CA SER A 147 2.10 12.80 -24.23
C SER A 147 2.77 13.93 -23.46
N LYS A 148 3.90 14.43 -23.97
CA LYS A 148 4.40 15.74 -23.55
C LYS A 148 3.33 16.78 -23.90
N ILE A 149 2.89 17.55 -22.92
CA ILE A 149 2.21 18.81 -23.21
C ILE A 149 3.28 19.73 -23.83
N GLY A 150 2.98 20.21 -25.04
CA GLY A 150 3.84 21.15 -25.76
C GLY A 150 4.11 22.38 -24.90
N THR A 151 5.38 22.77 -24.86
CA THR A 151 5.79 24.12 -24.46
C THR A 151 5.78 24.99 -25.70
#